data_AF-A0A814J556-F1
#
_entry.id   AF-A0A814J556-F1
#
_cell.length_a   1.000
_cell.length_b   1.000
_cell.length_c   1.000
_cell.angle_alpha   90.00
_cell.angle_beta   90.00
_cell.angle_gamma   90.00
#
_symmetry.space_group_name_H-M   'P 1'
#
loop_
_entity.id
_entity.type
_entity.pdbx_description
1 polymer ?
#
loop_
_entity_poly.entity_id
_entity_poly.type
_entity_poly.pdbx_seq_one_letter_code
_entity_poly.pdbx_strand_id
1 'polypeptide(L)'
;MQKSTPVSRYCSNILNRNVWNVTKSIAREDLPIPVSYIVVHELSGFNRSMTQQDCIRYINALQKWNIDENGFDDIAHNFIICGGDENDNTSQPQIYTGRGWKSIGAHCLTYNSRSLG
;
A
#
# COMPACT_ATOMS: atom_id res chain seq x y z
N MET A 1 2.39 -35.06 20.50
CA MET A 1 2.87 -33.67 20.58
C MET A 1 3.44 -33.28 19.23
N GLN A 2 2.66 -32.60 18.39
CA GLN A 2 3.06 -32.21 17.04
C GLN A 2 3.81 -30.87 17.15
N LYS A 3 5.12 -30.88 16.93
CA LYS A 3 5.93 -29.66 16.93
C LYS A 3 5.55 -28.86 15.69
N SER A 4 4.88 -27.72 15.89
CA SER A 4 4.59 -26.77 14.82
C SER A 4 5.90 -26.24 14.25
N THR A 5 6.13 -26.47 12.96
CA THR A 5 7.19 -25.83 12.18
C THR A 5 7.02 -24.31 12.24
N PRO A 6 8.10 -23.52 12.41
CA PRO A 6 8.01 -22.09 12.26
C PRO A 6 7.72 -21.82 10.78
N VAL A 7 6.51 -21.37 10.48
CA VAL A 7 6.20 -20.78 9.18
C VAL A 7 7.13 -19.59 9.06
N SER A 8 8.12 -19.64 8.17
CA SER A 8 8.86 -18.43 7.82
C SER A 8 7.83 -17.47 7.20
N ARG A 9 7.38 -16.50 8.00
CA ARG A 9 6.56 -15.38 7.55
C ARG A 9 7.44 -14.46 6.70
N TYR A 10 7.83 -14.93 5.52
CA TYR A 10 8.19 -14.02 4.46
C TYR A 10 6.93 -13.21 4.14
N CYS A 11 7.04 -11.88 4.10
CA CYS A 11 6.02 -11.02 3.49
C CYS A 11 6.03 -11.27 1.97
N SER A 12 5.67 -12.48 1.56
CA SER A 12 5.87 -13.02 0.20
C SER A 12 5.02 -12.34 -0.86
N ASN A 13 4.12 -11.42 -0.47
CA ASN A 13 3.15 -10.78 -1.36
C ASN A 13 3.22 -9.24 -1.35
N ILE A 14 4.34 -8.64 -0.90
CA ILE A 14 4.56 -7.18 -1.06
C ILE A 14 5.24 -6.92 -2.41
N LEU A 15 4.46 -6.41 -3.35
CA LEU A 15 4.91 -5.93 -4.64
C LEU A 15 5.59 -4.57 -4.47
N ASN A 16 6.83 -4.49 -4.93
CA ASN A 16 7.61 -3.26 -4.94
C ASN A 16 7.06 -2.26 -5.96
N ARG A 17 7.44 -1.00 -5.81
CA ARG A 17 7.02 0.08 -6.73
C ARG A 17 7.25 -0.28 -8.17
N ASN A 18 8.41 -0.83 -8.54
CA ASN A 18 8.72 -1.23 -9.92
C ASN A 18 7.68 -2.15 -10.59
N VAL A 19 6.81 -2.83 -9.83
CA VAL A 19 5.71 -3.66 -10.37
C VAL A 19 4.53 -2.82 -10.87
N TRP A 20 4.29 -1.65 -10.27
CA TRP A 20 3.13 -0.80 -10.58
C TRP A 20 3.52 0.62 -11.04
N ASN A 21 4.78 1.02 -10.92
CA ASN A 21 5.21 2.43 -10.87
C ASN A 21 5.77 2.96 -12.20
N VAL A 22 5.16 4.05 -12.67
CA VAL A 22 5.65 4.89 -13.78
C VAL A 22 6.06 6.31 -13.31
N THR A 23 5.55 6.79 -12.15
CA THR A 23 5.78 8.17 -11.68
C THR A 23 6.73 8.24 -10.49
N LYS A 24 7.80 9.05 -10.59
CA LYS A 24 8.73 9.29 -9.48
C LYS A 24 8.06 10.14 -8.39
N SER A 25 8.29 9.81 -7.13
CA SER A 25 7.97 10.69 -6.00
C SER A 25 8.76 12.00 -6.12
N ILE A 26 8.11 13.12 -5.77
CA ILE A 26 8.68 14.46 -5.81
C ILE A 26 9.67 14.66 -4.66
N ALA A 27 9.30 14.23 -3.46
CA ALA A 27 10.13 14.31 -2.26
C ALA A 27 9.81 13.18 -1.29
N ARG A 28 10.78 12.88 -0.42
CA ARG A 28 10.66 11.86 0.63
C ARG A 28 11.09 12.44 1.96
N GLU A 29 10.24 12.26 2.97
CA GLU A 29 10.55 12.56 4.37
C GLU A 29 10.63 11.24 5.15
N ASP A 30 11.68 11.08 5.97
CA ASP A 30 11.92 9.84 6.71
C ASP A 30 10.93 9.67 7.87
N LEU A 31 10.35 8.47 7.98
CA LEU A 31 9.47 8.10 9.09
C LEU A 31 10.32 7.59 10.28
N PRO A 32 10.19 8.19 11.49
CA PRO A 32 10.80 7.63 12.68
C PRO A 32 10.24 6.24 12.99
N ILE A 33 11.11 5.23 13.05
CA ILE A 33 10.74 3.83 13.29
C ILE A 33 11.29 3.34 14.65
N PRO A 34 10.60 2.40 15.33
CA PRO A 34 9.31 1.79 14.94
C PRO A 34 8.12 2.74 15.18
N VAL A 35 7.09 2.61 14.34
CA VAL A 35 5.81 3.30 14.58
C VAL A 35 4.91 2.51 15.52
N SER A 36 4.02 3.20 16.22
CA SER A 36 3.05 2.58 17.15
C SER A 36 1.64 2.42 16.56
N TYR A 37 1.38 3.00 15.37
CA TYR A 37 0.04 3.08 14.80
C TYR A 37 -0.01 2.52 13.38
N ILE A 38 -1.11 1.84 13.08
CA ILE A 38 -1.53 1.47 11.73
C ILE A 38 -2.89 2.13 11.49
N VAL A 39 -3.07 2.83 10.38
CA VAL A 39 -4.34 3.46 10.03
C VAL A 39 -4.88 2.80 8.76
N VAL A 40 -6.04 2.15 8.86
CA VAL A 40 -6.64 1.45 7.72
C VAL A 40 -7.68 2.36 7.06
N HIS A 41 -7.54 2.54 5.75
CA HIS A 41 -8.46 3.31 4.92
C HIS A 41 -9.15 2.42 3.89
N GLU A 42 -10.46 2.58 3.71
CA GLU A 42 -11.15 2.10 2.51
C GLU A 42 -10.97 3.13 1.39
N LEU A 43 -10.54 2.68 0.21
CA LEU A 43 -10.35 3.54 -0.96
C LEU A 43 -11.56 3.42 -1.89
N SER A 44 -12.18 4.56 -2.21
CA SER A 44 -13.33 4.61 -3.11
C SER A 44 -12.96 4.19 -4.54
N GLY A 45 -13.85 3.48 -5.23
CA GLY A 45 -13.63 3.02 -6.60
C GLY A 45 -12.83 1.71 -6.71
N PHE A 46 -12.51 1.10 -5.56
CA PHE A 46 -11.97 -0.24 -5.50
C PHE A 46 -13.05 -1.30 -5.73
N ASN A 47 -12.70 -2.39 -6.43
CA ASN A 47 -13.56 -3.57 -6.56
C ASN A 47 -12.79 -4.84 -6.14
N ARG A 48 -13.43 -5.68 -5.32
CA ARG A 48 -12.96 -6.98 -4.81
C ARG A 48 -12.89 -8.09 -5.88
N SER A 49 -12.90 -7.75 -7.16
CA SER A 49 -12.64 -8.68 -8.27
C SER A 49 -11.65 -8.08 -9.28
N MET A 50 -10.89 -7.06 -8.87
CA MET A 50 -9.87 -6.44 -9.71
C MET A 50 -8.72 -7.41 -9.99
N THR A 51 -8.37 -7.54 -11.27
CA THR A 51 -7.13 -8.23 -11.67
C THR A 51 -5.92 -7.41 -11.22
N GLN A 52 -4.74 -8.03 -11.20
CA GLN A 52 -3.49 -7.30 -10.93
C GLN A 52 -3.31 -6.09 -11.87
N GLN A 53 -3.75 -6.18 -13.13
CA GLN A 53 -3.66 -5.07 -14.07
C GLN A 53 -4.63 -3.93 -13.73
N ASP A 54 -5.84 -4.24 -13.26
CA ASP A 54 -6.79 -3.24 -12.77
C ASP A 54 -6.25 -2.51 -11.55
N CYS A 55 -5.67 -3.26 -10.61
CA CYS A 55 -5.00 -2.72 -9.43
C CYS A 55 -3.87 -1.76 -9.82
N ILE A 56 -2.99 -2.15 -10.75
CA ILE A 56 -1.90 -1.29 -11.22
C ILE A 56 -2.46 -0.01 -11.85
N ARG A 57 -3.48 -0.10 -12.71
CA ARG A 57 -4.12 1.07 -13.32
C ARG A 57 -4.71 2.02 -12.28
N TYR A 58 -5.44 1.47 -11.31
CA TYR A 58 -6.05 2.23 -10.23
C TYR A 58 -5.00 2.94 -9.37
N ILE A 59 -3.95 2.22 -8.95
CA ILE A 59 -2.89 2.79 -8.09
C ILE A 59 -2.15 3.91 -8.83
N ASN A 60 -1.88 3.77 -10.12
CA ASN A 60 -1.28 4.86 -10.93
C ASN A 60 -2.18 6.10 -10.99
N ALA A 61 -3.49 5.91 -11.21
CA ALA A 61 -4.44 7.01 -11.24
C ALA A 61 -4.55 7.69 -9.86
N LEU A 62 -4.56 6.91 -8.79
CA LEU A 62 -4.58 7.42 -7.41
C LEU A 62 -3.33 8.24 -7.08
N GLN A 63 -2.14 7.75 -7.45
CA GLN A 63 -0.90 8.50 -7.28
C GLN A 63 -0.94 9.83 -8.04
N LYS A 64 -1.35 9.79 -9.32
CA LYS A 64 -1.47 10.99 -10.15
C LYS A 64 -2.41 12.01 -9.53
N TRP A 65 -3.60 11.56 -9.10
CA TRP A 65 -4.57 12.43 -8.44
C TRP A 65 -4.04 13.02 -7.12
N ASN A 66 -3.34 12.22 -6.30
CA ASN A 66 -2.72 12.71 -5.07
C ASN A 66 -1.64 13.78 -5.33
N ILE A 67 -0.85 13.63 -6.38
CA ILE A 67 0.17 14.61 -6.76
C ILE A 67 -0.48 15.86 -7.35
N ASP A 68 -1.28 15.70 -8.40
CA ASP A 68 -1.75 16.81 -9.22
C ASP A 68 -2.85 17.62 -8.51
N GLU A 69 -3.78 16.97 -7.81
CA GLU A 69 -4.95 17.62 -7.23
C GLU A 69 -4.78 17.93 -5.74
N ASN A 70 -4.12 17.05 -4.98
CA ASN A 70 -3.92 17.26 -3.54
C ASN A 70 -2.56 17.89 -3.20
N GLY A 71 -1.65 18.03 -4.17
CA GLY A 71 -0.33 18.60 -3.95
C GLY A 71 0.58 17.74 -3.08
N PHE A 72 0.36 16.42 -3.01
CA PHE A 72 1.21 15.51 -2.24
C PHE A 72 2.47 15.16 -3.03
N ASP A 73 3.56 14.87 -2.34
CA ASP A 73 4.82 14.47 -2.99
C ASP A 73 4.80 13.06 -3.62
N ASP A 74 3.75 12.28 -3.35
CA ASP A 74 3.53 10.91 -3.79
C ASP A 74 2.10 10.47 -3.44
N ILE A 75 1.74 9.24 -3.80
CA ILE A 75 0.54 8.55 -3.28
C ILE A 75 0.47 8.67 -1.75
N ALA A 76 -0.73 8.89 -1.21
CA ALA A 76 -0.90 9.22 0.20
C ALA A 76 -0.52 8.09 1.17
N HIS A 77 -0.63 6.83 0.73
CA HIS A 77 -0.57 5.66 1.60
C HIS A 77 0.82 4.99 1.57
N ASN A 78 1.19 4.33 2.66
CA ASN A 78 2.42 3.54 2.73
C ASN A 78 2.26 2.23 1.96
N PHE A 79 1.09 1.60 2.06
CA PHE A 79 0.73 0.37 1.36
C PHE A 79 -0.68 0.45 0.79
N ILE A 80 -0.91 -0.25 -0.32
CA ILE A 80 -2.23 -0.43 -0.91
C ILE A 80 -2.48 -1.92 -1.02
N ILE A 81 -3.64 -2.38 -0.55
CA ILE A 81 -4.05 -3.79 -0.70
C ILE A 81 -5.03 -3.85 -1.86
N CYS A 82 -4.76 -4.66 -2.87
CA CYS A 82 -5.62 -4.78 -4.04
C CYS A 82 -5.73 -6.19 -4.61
N GLY A 83 -6.90 -6.48 -5.20
CA GLY A 83 -7.25 -7.78 -5.74
C GLY A 83 -7.65 -8.77 -4.66
N GLY A 84 -7.62 -10.05 -5.02
CA GLY A 84 -8.29 -11.12 -4.26
C GLY A 84 -9.77 -11.14 -4.59
N ASP A 85 -10.33 -12.33 -4.74
CA ASP A 85 -11.77 -12.54 -4.91
C ASP A 85 -12.32 -13.18 -3.64
N GLU A 86 -13.31 -12.53 -3.01
CA GLU A 86 -13.88 -13.03 -1.76
C GLU A 86 -14.61 -14.37 -1.93
N ASN A 87 -14.96 -14.75 -3.16
CA ASN A 87 -15.60 -16.03 -3.50
C ASN A 87 -14.59 -17.09 -3.96
N ASP A 88 -13.33 -16.72 -4.19
CA ASP A 88 -12.26 -17.62 -4.58
C ASP A 88 -11.10 -17.54 -3.58
N ASN A 89 -11.05 -18.53 -2.69
CA ASN A 89 -10.01 -18.63 -1.67
C ASN A 89 -8.59 -18.89 -2.24
N THR A 90 -8.47 -19.13 -3.55
CA THR A 90 -7.18 -19.25 -4.25
C THR A 90 -6.66 -17.89 -4.74
N SER A 91 -7.52 -16.90 -4.91
CA SER A 91 -7.17 -15.53 -5.29
C SER A 91 -6.87 -14.69 -4.06
N GLN A 92 -5.58 -14.48 -3.77
CA GLN A 92 -5.13 -13.71 -2.61
C GLN A 92 -4.95 -12.22 -2.98
N PRO A 93 -5.29 -11.29 -2.08
CA PRO A 93 -4.97 -9.88 -2.28
C PRO A 93 -3.45 -9.68 -2.34
N GLN A 94 -3.04 -8.75 -3.19
CA GLN A 94 -1.65 -8.32 -3.33
C GLN A 94 -1.43 -7.02 -2.57
N ILE A 95 -0.25 -6.87 -1.95
CA ILE A 95 0.12 -5.65 -1.24
C ILE A 95 1.07 -4.86 -2.13
N TYR A 96 0.71 -3.65 -2.50
CA TYR A 96 1.52 -2.76 -3.31
C TYR A 96 2.21 -1.74 -2.40
N THR A 97 3.53 -1.64 -2.52
CA THR A 97 4.31 -0.62 -1.80
C THR A 97 3.96 0.76 -2.36
N GLY A 98 3.32 1.62 -1.58
CA GLY A 98 3.17 3.05 -1.85
C GLY A 98 4.42 3.80 -1.42
N ARG A 99 4.31 4.64 -0.38
CA ARG A 99 5.48 5.30 0.25
C ARG A 99 6.38 4.33 1.03
N GLY A 100 5.86 3.15 1.39
CA GLY A 100 6.60 2.08 2.05
C GLY A 100 6.93 2.32 3.52
N TRP A 101 7.79 1.47 4.08
CA TRP A 101 8.01 1.35 5.53
C TRP A 101 8.71 2.54 6.21
N LYS A 102 9.46 3.35 5.45
CA LYS A 102 10.42 4.33 5.99
C LYS A 102 10.12 5.76 5.53
N SER A 103 8.89 6.04 5.12
CA SER A 103 8.52 7.33 4.56
C SER A 103 7.22 7.82 5.19
N ILE A 104 7.16 9.10 5.54
CA ILE A 104 5.97 9.72 6.11
C ILE A 104 4.83 9.70 5.08
N GLY A 105 3.65 9.29 5.54
CA GLY A 105 2.41 9.24 4.77
C GLY A 105 1.76 10.61 4.53
N ALA A 106 0.66 10.61 3.77
CA ALA A 106 -0.28 11.72 3.67
C ALA A 106 -1.75 11.23 3.81
N HIS A 107 -1.96 10.16 4.57
CA HIS A 107 -3.21 9.42 4.67
C HIS A 107 -4.06 9.80 5.90
N CYS A 108 -3.43 10.28 6.99
CA CYS A 108 -4.14 10.63 8.23
C CYS A 108 -3.50 11.84 8.91
N LEU A 109 -4.22 12.97 8.91
CA LEU A 109 -3.80 14.20 9.61
C LEU A 109 -3.41 13.89 11.05
N THR A 110 -2.31 14.47 11.52
CA THR A 110 -1.70 14.26 12.85
C THR A 110 -1.09 12.87 13.13
N TYR A 111 -1.29 11.89 12.25
CA TYR A 111 -0.73 10.53 12.41
C TYR A 111 0.33 10.17 11.37
N ASN A 112 0.36 10.84 10.22
CA ASN A 112 1.33 10.62 9.13
C ASN A 112 2.79 10.39 9.59
N SER A 113 3.28 11.13 10.59
CA SER A 113 4.66 11.06 11.09
C SER A 113 4.91 9.99 12.16
N ARG A 114 3.89 9.20 12.52
CA ARG A 114 3.93 8.18 13.57
C ARG A 114 3.09 6.94 13.27
N SER A 115 2.64 6.78 12.03
CA SER A 115 1.83 5.65 11.58
C SER A 115 2.26 5.15 10.21
N LEU A 116 1.80 3.94 9.88
CA LEU A 116 1.74 3.46 8.50
C LEU A 116 0.27 3.39 8.07
N GLY A 117 0.00 3.88 6.86
CA GLY A 117 -1.30 3.80 6.19
C GLY A 117 -1.34 2.73 5.12
#